data_AF-A0A368KMY6-F1
#
_entry.id   AF-A0A368KMY6-F1
#
_cell.length_a   1.000
_cell.length_b   1.000
_cell.length_c   1.000
_cell.angle_alpha   90.00
_cell.angle_beta   90.00
_cell.angle_gamma   90.00
#
_symmetry.space_group_name_H-M   'P 1'
#
loop_
_entity.id
_entity.type
_entity.pdbx_description
1 polymer ?
#
loop_
_entity_poly.entity_id
_entity_poly.type
_entity_poly.pdbx_seq_one_letter_code
_entity_poly.pdbx_strand_id
1 'polypeptide(L)'
;MAPWPEVTYLLWDSTFTLLKKFRSDNPTFALTNANGSQLVRREFSKKKDGTEKVGYVNNIAKAYERTCKKIKWKPAKSLMLVRKTGSDTLKSNHQYTNYRQYYLGQAGLTLADRRYTASGYNDFDQSQLWLGNQFDQATDRK
;
A
#
# COMPACT_ATOMS: atom_id res chain seq x y z
N MET A 1 15.79 6.60 -22.63
CA MET A 1 14.72 5.88 -21.89
C MET A 1 14.28 6.84 -20.79
N ALA A 2 13.04 7.33 -20.82
CA ALA A 2 12.57 8.26 -19.78
C ALA A 2 12.55 7.53 -18.43
N PRO A 3 13.03 8.13 -17.33
CA PRO A 3 12.93 7.51 -16.02
C PRO A 3 11.46 7.25 -15.69
N TRP A 4 11.17 6.07 -15.16
CA TRP A 4 9.86 5.79 -14.58
C TRP A 4 9.57 6.86 -13.50
N PRO A 5 8.32 7.33 -13.36
CA PRO A 5 8.00 8.29 -12.31
C PRO A 5 8.32 7.67 -10.95
N GLU A 6 9.30 8.25 -10.26
CA GLU A 6 9.64 7.87 -8.90
C GLU A 6 8.70 8.62 -7.94
N VAL A 7 8.12 7.89 -7.00
CA VAL A 7 7.19 8.45 -6.01
C VAL A 7 7.70 8.09 -4.63
N THR A 8 7.91 9.10 -3.80
CA THR A 8 8.36 8.94 -2.42
C THR A 8 7.17 9.11 -1.49
N TYR A 9 7.01 8.19 -0.54
CA TYR A 9 6.00 8.24 0.51
C TYR A 9 6.69 8.22 1.85
N LEU A 10 6.37 9.16 2.73
CA LEU A 10 6.75 9.06 4.13
C LEU A 10 6.14 7.81 4.76
N LEU A 11 6.99 6.99 5.38
CA LEU A 11 6.57 5.81 6.14
C LEU A 11 6.52 6.16 7.62
N TRP A 12 5.54 5.65 8.35
CA TRP A 12 5.55 5.69 9.82
C TRP A 12 6.67 4.83 10.40
N ASP A 13 7.17 5.18 11.59
CA ASP A 13 8.29 4.51 12.25
C ASP A 13 8.08 3.00 12.43
N SER A 14 6.88 2.59 12.85
CA SER A 14 6.50 1.18 12.98
C SER A 14 6.59 0.43 11.64
N THR A 15 6.10 1.05 10.58
CA THR A 15 6.06 0.47 9.23
C THR A 15 7.48 0.32 8.71
N PHE A 16 8.30 1.37 8.84
CA PHE A 16 9.69 1.32 8.42
C PHE A 16 10.51 0.30 9.22
N THR A 17 10.27 0.21 10.53
CA THR A 17 10.91 -0.78 11.41
C THR A 17 10.56 -2.21 10.98
N LEU A 18 9.28 -2.48 10.71
CA LEU A 18 8.83 -3.79 10.22
C LEU A 18 9.43 -4.12 8.85
N LEU A 19 9.47 -3.15 7.93
CA LEU A 19 10.09 -3.34 6.62
C LEU A 19 11.58 -3.67 6.75
N LYS A 20 12.33 -2.95 7.60
CA LYS A 20 13.74 -3.29 7.86
C LYS A 20 13.91 -4.67 8.46
N LYS A 21 13.04 -5.06 9.38
CA LYS A 21 13.10 -6.36 10.06
C LYS A 21 12.80 -7.53 9.12
N PHE A 22 11.86 -7.35 8.19
CA PHE A 22 11.37 -8.42 7.32
C PHE A 22 11.79 -8.28 5.85
N ARG A 23 12.67 -7.33 5.53
CA ARG A 23 13.20 -7.16 4.17
C ARG A 23 13.86 -8.44 3.70
N SER A 24 13.69 -8.74 2.42
CA SER A 24 14.39 -9.85 1.78
C SER A 24 15.77 -9.42 1.29
N ASP A 25 16.67 -10.38 1.09
CA ASP A 25 17.97 -10.17 0.44
C ASP A 25 17.86 -10.18 -1.10
N ASN A 26 16.65 -10.32 -1.65
CA ASN A 26 16.44 -10.28 -3.09
C ASN A 26 16.75 -8.88 -3.63
N PRO A 27 17.55 -8.75 -4.71
CA PRO A 27 17.95 -7.44 -5.25
C PRO A 27 16.78 -6.66 -5.89
N THR A 28 15.67 -7.34 -6.20
CA THR A 28 14.53 -6.77 -6.91
C THR A 28 13.32 -6.54 -6.01
N PHE A 29 13.07 -7.41 -5.03
CA PHE A 29 11.86 -7.36 -4.19
C PHE A 29 12.19 -7.04 -2.74
N ALA A 30 11.57 -5.98 -2.20
CA ALA A 30 11.71 -5.64 -0.79
C ALA A 30 11.19 -6.75 0.14
N LEU A 31 10.12 -7.44 -0.27
CA LEU A 31 9.51 -8.54 0.49
C LEU A 31 9.27 -9.75 -0.42
N THR A 32 9.63 -10.94 0.07
CA THR A 32 9.40 -12.22 -0.61
C THR A 32 8.68 -13.20 0.31
N ASN A 33 8.16 -14.28 -0.26
CA ASN A 33 7.74 -15.43 0.54
C ASN A 33 8.96 -16.17 1.11
N ALA A 34 8.70 -17.22 1.89
CA ALA A 34 9.74 -18.07 2.49
C ALA A 34 10.67 -18.76 1.46
N ASN A 35 10.23 -18.87 0.20
CA ASN A 35 10.99 -19.47 -0.89
C ASN A 35 11.71 -18.41 -1.74
N GLY A 36 11.77 -17.14 -1.29
CA GLY A 36 12.40 -16.05 -2.03
C GLY A 36 11.62 -15.54 -3.25
N SER A 37 10.39 -16.00 -3.48
CA SER A 37 9.55 -15.58 -4.60
C SER A 37 8.63 -14.39 -4.25
N GLN A 38 8.10 -13.70 -5.26
CA GLN A 38 7.10 -12.65 -5.09
C GLN A 38 5.90 -13.11 -4.24
N LEU A 39 5.44 -12.23 -3.35
CA LEU A 39 4.26 -12.45 -2.51
C LEU A 39 2.95 -12.45 -3.33
N VAL A 40 2.91 -11.65 -4.40
CA VAL A 40 1.77 -11.57 -5.33
C VAL A 40 2.32 -11.72 -6.74
N ARG A 41 1.81 -12.70 -7.49
CA ARG A 41 2.24 -12.94 -8.88
C ARG A 41 1.14 -13.59 -9.71
N ARG A 42 1.19 -13.33 -11.01
CA ARG A 42 0.41 -14.04 -12.02
C ARG A 42 1.33 -15.01 -12.72
N GLU A 43 0.89 -16.24 -12.86
CA GLU A 43 1.63 -17.30 -13.54
C GLU A 43 0.84 -17.71 -14.78
N PHE A 44 1.52 -17.94 -15.89
CA PHE A 44 0.91 -18.48 -17.10
C PHE A 44 1.46 -19.88 -17.30
N SER A 45 0.58 -20.88 -17.38
CA SER A 45 0.98 -22.26 -17.68
C SER A 45 0.14 -22.83 -18.81
N LYS A 46 0.78 -23.63 -19.67
CA LYS A 46 0.06 -24.38 -20.71
C LYS A 46 -0.49 -25.67 -20.10
N LYS A 47 -1.78 -25.92 -20.33
CA LYS A 47 -2.41 -27.21 -20.04
C LYS A 47 -2.03 -28.24 -21.11
N LYS A 48 -2.29 -29.51 -20.81
CA LYS A 48 -2.06 -30.64 -21.73
C LYS A 48 -2.88 -30.53 -23.03
N ASP A 49 -3.99 -29.82 -23.02
CA ASP A 49 -4.87 -29.56 -24.18
C ASP A 49 -4.41 -28.35 -25.03
N GLY A 50 -3.26 -27.75 -24.71
CA GLY A 50 -2.73 -26.57 -25.39
C GLY A 50 -3.33 -25.24 -24.93
N THR A 51 -4.35 -25.24 -24.06
CA THR A 51 -4.94 -24.00 -23.52
C THR A 51 -4.05 -23.36 -22.46
N GLU A 52 -4.06 -22.03 -22.40
CA GLU A 52 -3.36 -21.29 -21.35
C GLU A 52 -4.21 -21.19 -20.08
N LYS A 53 -3.59 -21.46 -18.94
CA LYS A 53 -4.14 -21.25 -17.61
C LYS A 53 -3.41 -20.09 -16.95
N VAL A 54 -4.18 -19.08 -16.54
CA VAL A 54 -3.67 -18.01 -15.68
C VAL A 54 -3.81 -18.44 -14.22
N GLY A 55 -2.69 -18.69 -13.57
CA GLY A 55 -2.58 -18.81 -12.12
C GLY A 55 -2.44 -17.44 -11.47
N TYR A 56 -2.98 -17.31 -10.26
CA TYR A 56 -2.77 -16.13 -9.42
C TYR A 56 -2.44 -16.54 -8.01
N VAL A 57 -1.27 -16.10 -7.53
CA VAL A 57 -0.81 -16.32 -6.17
C VAL A 57 -0.90 -14.99 -5.43
N ASN A 58 -1.58 -15.00 -4.28
CA ASN A 58 -1.67 -13.84 -3.39
C ASN A 58 -1.44 -14.28 -1.94
N ASN A 59 -0.17 -14.33 -1.55
CA ASN A 59 0.24 -14.73 -0.20
C ASN A 59 -0.15 -13.68 0.85
N ILE A 60 -0.29 -12.42 0.46
CA ILE A 60 -0.69 -11.32 1.36
C ILE A 60 -2.11 -11.54 1.86
N ALA A 61 -3.06 -11.77 0.95
CA ALA A 61 -4.46 -12.02 1.30
C ALA A 61 -4.59 -13.25 2.21
N LYS A 62 -3.85 -14.32 1.92
CA LYS A 62 -3.85 -15.55 2.74
C LYS A 62 -3.23 -15.35 4.12
N ALA A 63 -2.12 -14.61 4.23
CA ALA A 63 -1.50 -14.30 5.51
C ALA A 63 -2.43 -13.45 6.39
N TYR A 64 -3.09 -12.46 5.80
CA TYR A 64 -4.06 -11.63 6.48
C TYR A 64 -5.31 -12.42 6.92
N GLU A 65 -5.87 -13.27 6.05
CA GLU A 65 -6.98 -14.17 6.40
C GLU A 65 -6.65 -15.07 7.61
N ARG A 66 -5.44 -15.67 7.60
CA ARG A 66 -4.95 -16.48 8.74
C ARG A 66 -4.82 -15.65 10.01
N THR A 67 -4.34 -14.41 9.88
CA THR A 67 -4.22 -13.49 11.02
C THR A 67 -5.58 -13.17 11.62
N CYS A 68 -6.57 -12.76 10.80
CA CYS A 68 -7.94 -12.50 11.26
C CYS A 68 -8.55 -13.71 11.97
N LYS A 69 -8.32 -14.93 11.45
CA LYS A 69 -8.77 -16.18 12.10
C LYS A 69 -8.10 -16.37 13.46
N LYS A 70 -6.77 -16.17 13.55
CA LYS A 70 -5.99 -16.33 14.79
C LYS A 70 -6.47 -15.40 15.91
N ILE A 71 -6.79 -14.15 15.58
CA ILE A 71 -7.28 -13.16 16.56
C ILE A 71 -8.81 -13.16 16.71
N LYS A 72 -9.51 -14.14 16.08
CA LYS A 72 -10.97 -14.28 16.12
C LYS A 72 -11.75 -13.02 15.68
N TRP A 73 -11.20 -12.24 14.75
CA TRP A 73 -11.86 -11.05 14.22
C TRP A 73 -13.04 -11.47 13.32
N LYS A 74 -14.27 -11.29 13.81
CA LYS A 74 -15.51 -11.62 13.08
C LYS A 74 -16.44 -10.40 12.95
N PRO A 75 -17.07 -10.19 11.77
CA PRO A 75 -16.78 -10.86 10.50
C PRO A 75 -15.36 -10.54 10.01
N ALA A 76 -14.78 -11.42 9.19
CA ALA A 76 -13.45 -11.19 8.62
C ALA A 76 -13.47 -9.92 7.77
N LYS A 77 -12.80 -8.87 8.26
CA LYS A 77 -12.70 -7.58 7.57
C LYS A 77 -11.69 -7.70 6.44
N SER A 78 -12.01 -7.24 5.23
CA SER A 78 -11.05 -7.23 4.10
C SER A 78 -9.86 -6.31 4.39
N LEU A 79 -8.67 -6.69 3.92
CA LEU A 79 -7.45 -5.86 4.00
C LEU A 79 -7.65 -4.49 3.33
N MET A 80 -8.53 -4.42 2.32
CA MET A 80 -8.91 -3.17 1.65
C MET A 80 -9.48 -2.13 2.62
N LEU A 81 -10.06 -2.54 3.75
CA LEU A 81 -10.59 -1.61 4.73
C LEU A 81 -9.50 -0.74 5.37
N VAL A 82 -8.26 -1.23 5.50
CA VAL A 82 -7.13 -0.39 5.97
C VAL A 82 -6.95 0.82 5.05
N ARG A 83 -6.93 0.57 3.73
CA ARG A 83 -6.80 1.62 2.72
C ARG A 83 -8.02 2.54 2.69
N LYS A 84 -9.24 2.00 2.82
CA LYS A 84 -10.47 2.81 2.89
C LYS A 84 -10.48 3.71 4.12
N THR A 85 -10.18 3.15 5.30
CA THR A 85 -10.17 3.87 6.57
C THR A 85 -9.18 5.04 6.50
N GLY A 86 -7.94 4.84 6.04
CA GLY A 86 -6.99 5.96 5.90
C GLY A 86 -7.49 7.06 4.95
N SER A 87 -8.08 6.69 3.81
CA SER A 87 -8.67 7.66 2.86
C SER A 87 -9.84 8.42 3.46
N ASP A 88 -10.73 7.74 4.18
CA ASP A 88 -11.91 8.35 4.78
C ASP A 88 -11.52 9.26 5.96
N THR A 89 -10.48 8.91 6.71
CA THR A 89 -9.87 9.78 7.74
C THR A 89 -9.24 11.03 7.13
N LEU A 90 -8.51 10.92 6.00
CA LEU A 90 -8.01 12.11 5.29
C LEU A 90 -9.14 13.03 4.84
N LYS A 91 -10.25 12.45 4.36
CA LYS A 91 -11.44 13.21 3.93
C LYS A 91 -12.05 14.02 5.07
N SER A 92 -12.00 13.57 6.32
CA SER A 92 -12.59 14.29 7.45
C SER A 92 -11.78 15.52 7.87
N ASN A 93 -10.57 15.72 7.34
CA ASN A 93 -9.78 16.92 7.56
C ASN A 93 -9.81 17.83 6.32
N HIS A 94 -10.35 19.03 6.46
CA HIS A 94 -10.48 20.00 5.37
C HIS A 94 -9.12 20.35 4.72
N GLN A 95 -8.02 20.33 5.49
CA GLN A 95 -6.67 20.61 4.99
C GLN A 95 -6.14 19.48 4.11
N TYR A 96 -6.47 18.22 4.40
CA TYR A 96 -5.87 17.06 3.75
C TYR A 96 -6.81 16.27 2.83
N THR A 97 -8.07 16.69 2.70
CA THR A 97 -9.07 16.02 1.88
C THR A 97 -8.64 15.80 0.42
N ASN A 98 -7.88 16.74 -0.15
CA ASN A 98 -7.40 16.67 -1.53
C ASN A 98 -6.31 15.59 -1.73
N TYR A 99 -5.58 15.22 -0.67
CA TYR A 99 -4.55 14.18 -0.73
C TYR A 99 -5.12 12.76 -0.73
N ARG A 100 -6.44 12.59 -0.59
CA ARG A 100 -7.11 11.29 -0.63
C ARG A 100 -6.79 10.51 -1.91
N GLN A 101 -6.85 11.18 -3.06
CA GLN A 101 -6.60 10.53 -4.36
C GLN A 101 -5.13 10.08 -4.44
N TYR A 102 -4.21 10.93 -3.99
CA TYR A 102 -2.79 10.63 -3.94
C TYR A 102 -2.46 9.48 -2.98
N TYR A 103 -3.04 9.46 -1.77
CA TYR A 103 -2.94 8.36 -0.82
C TYR A 103 -3.44 7.02 -1.40
N LEU A 104 -4.47 7.06 -2.23
CA LEU A 104 -4.99 5.89 -2.93
C LEU A 104 -4.16 5.55 -4.19
N GLY A 105 -3.15 6.33 -4.57
CA GLY A 105 -2.45 6.15 -5.85
C GLY A 105 -3.40 6.19 -7.05
N GLN A 106 -4.47 6.98 -6.95
CA GLN A 106 -5.46 7.19 -8.00
C GLN A 106 -5.08 8.43 -8.80
N ALA A 107 -5.32 8.39 -10.12
CA ALA A 107 -5.13 9.56 -10.96
C ALA A 107 -6.15 10.65 -10.56
N GLY A 108 -5.69 11.91 -10.51
CA GLY A 108 -6.56 13.05 -10.25
C GLY A 108 -7.75 13.07 -11.21
N LEU A 109 -8.96 13.13 -10.65
CA LEU A 109 -10.20 13.02 -11.40
C LEU A 109 -10.51 14.34 -12.13
N THR A 110 -10.17 15.47 -11.50
CA THR A 110 -10.40 16.81 -12.04
C THR A 110 -9.12 17.45 -12.59
N LEU A 111 -9.28 18.46 -13.45
CA LEU A 111 -8.14 19.28 -13.91
C LEU A 111 -7.44 19.98 -12.74
N ALA A 112 -8.20 20.35 -11.70
CA ALA A 112 -7.66 20.91 -10.48
C ALA A 112 -6.83 19.88 -9.70
N ASP A 113 -7.29 18.63 -9.58
CA ASP A 113 -6.50 17.57 -8.95
C ASP A 113 -5.19 17.31 -9.71
N ARG A 114 -5.21 17.44 -11.03
CA ARG A 114 -4.01 17.23 -11.85
C ARG A 114 -3.03 18.40 -11.78
N ARG A 115 -3.52 19.64 -11.59
CA ARG A 115 -2.70 20.86 -11.63
C ARG A 115 -2.32 21.42 -10.26
N TYR A 116 -3.14 21.19 -9.23
CA TYR A 116 -3.03 21.87 -7.94
C TYR A 116 -2.83 20.94 -6.74
N THR A 117 -3.06 19.62 -6.84
CA THR A 117 -2.59 18.67 -5.79
C THR A 117 -1.07 18.48 -5.78
N ALA A 118 -0.37 19.14 -6.70
CA ALA A 118 1.08 19.29 -6.72
C ALA A 118 1.57 20.43 -5.81
N SER A 119 0.79 20.86 -4.82
CA SER A 119 1.33 21.49 -3.63
C SER A 119 2.34 20.51 -3.02
N GLY A 120 3.62 20.91 -3.00
CA GLY A 120 4.79 20.03 -3.09
C GLY A 120 4.84 18.87 -2.08
N TYR A 121 5.72 17.89 -2.34
CA TYR A 121 5.92 16.66 -1.55
C TYR A 121 5.79 16.84 -0.02
N ASN A 122 6.27 17.98 0.50
CA ASN A 122 6.17 18.34 1.91
C ASN A 122 4.74 18.34 2.47
N ASP A 123 3.75 18.82 1.71
CA ASP A 123 2.36 18.90 2.18
C ASP A 123 1.67 17.54 2.22
N PHE A 124 2.05 16.64 1.30
CA PHE A 124 1.60 15.26 1.37
C PHE A 124 2.24 14.52 2.55
N ASP A 125 3.53 14.76 2.84
CA ASP A 125 4.18 14.19 4.02
C ASP A 125 3.53 14.71 5.32
N GLN A 126 3.15 16.00 5.39
CA GLN A 126 2.34 16.52 6.50
C GLN A 126 1.00 15.78 6.63
N SER A 127 0.36 15.42 5.52
CA SER A 127 -0.86 14.59 5.55
C SER A 127 -0.59 13.20 6.14
N GLN A 128 0.57 12.60 5.84
CA GLN A 128 0.97 11.29 6.39
C GLN A 128 1.31 11.38 7.88
N LEU A 129 1.98 12.45 8.31
CA LEU A 129 2.26 12.74 9.73
C LEU A 129 0.94 12.88 10.52
N TRP A 130 0.04 13.72 10.02
CA TRP A 130 -1.27 13.91 10.64
C TRP A 130 -2.08 12.62 10.69
N LEU A 131 -2.09 11.83 9.60
CA LEU A 131 -2.80 10.56 9.52
C LEU A 131 -2.23 9.54 10.51
N GLY A 132 -0.90 9.51 10.68
CA GLY A 132 -0.23 8.65 11.65
C GLY A 132 -0.70 8.93 13.08
N ASN A 133 -0.85 10.20 13.45
CA ASN A 133 -1.38 10.60 14.75
C ASN A 133 -2.81 10.10 15.01
N GLN A 134 -3.63 9.87 13.95
CA GLN A 134 -4.99 9.35 14.12
C GLN A 134 -5.03 7.85 14.45
N PHE A 135 -3.91 7.13 14.30
CA PHE A 135 -3.83 5.68 14.47
C PHE A 135 -2.72 5.25 15.46
N ASP A 136 -2.26 6.18 16.31
CA ASP A 136 -1.13 5.95 17.22
C ASP A 136 0.14 5.48 16.48
N GLN A 137 0.35 6.00 15.27
CA GLN A 137 1.50 5.74 14.40
C GLN A 137 2.29 7.04 14.13
N ALA A 138 2.38 7.93 15.13
CA ALA A 138 3.17 9.15 15.04
C ALA A 138 4.60 8.84 14.60
N THR A 139 5.18 9.73 13.80
CA THR A 139 6.53 9.56 13.24
C THR A 139 7.18 10.93 13.14
N ASP A 140 8.45 11.03 13.52
CA ASP A 140 9.25 12.27 13.36
C ASP A 140 10.20 12.20 12.16
N ARG A 141 10.00 11.17 11.32
CA ARG A 141 10.77 10.93 10.11
C ARG A 141 10.56 12.06 9.10
N LYS A 142 11.64 12.46 8.44
CA LYS A 142 11.68 13.45 7.36
C LYS A 142 12.31 12.82 6.13
#